data_AF-A0A183BRW2-F1
#
_entry.id   AF-A0A183BRW2-F1
#
_cell.length_a   1.000
_cell.length_b   1.000
_cell.length_c   1.000
_cell.angle_alpha   90.00
_cell.angle_beta   90.00
_cell.angle_gamma   90.00
#
_symmetry.space_group_name_H-M   'P 1'
#
loop_
_entity.id
_entity.type
_entity.pdbx_description
1 polymer ?
#
loop_
_entity_poly.entity_id
_entity_poly.type
_entity_poly.pdbx_seq_one_letter_code
_entity_poly.pdbx_strand_id
1 'polypeptide(L)'
;MLFRQLLLNPSCNSCTFRRGIQVGYFKDRPRSYRRRLYEAALAPILPKQLEKQWKETNDPFNIHSTLPDEKIGGDEFTKFEMALVERLREWMAVEKFRVMAICQLNAVKEETLWLAKNHFRLNGVEFCDEPSKILCKVFERSRLNLIAPLLVDECTCLLFGKEPEQSIHHMVSTCDAYAWIRPIAFAVDSRILSVDVVSELAPSDSLQRLRLEMVQMTERTLRQLPSTVDDLVEQIPRTLDAHLKAISGQ
;
A
#
# COMPACT_ATOMS: atom_id res chain seq x y z
N MET A 1 34.85 9.42 41.38
CA MET A 1 34.97 10.49 40.36
C MET A 1 33.57 10.84 39.88
N LEU A 2 33.19 12.12 39.99
CA LEU A 2 32.14 12.84 39.22
C LEU A 2 30.70 12.28 39.35
N PHE A 3 29.68 12.98 39.86
CA PHE A 3 29.36 14.41 39.80
C PHE A 3 28.52 14.82 41.01
N ARG A 4 28.86 15.99 41.56
CA ARG A 4 28.05 16.83 42.44
C ARG A 4 27.52 17.98 41.59
N GLN A 5 26.40 18.59 42.00
CA GLN A 5 25.71 19.77 41.45
C GLN A 5 24.62 19.46 40.43
N LEU A 6 23.36 19.58 40.84
CA LEU A 6 22.68 20.88 40.86
C LEU A 6 21.68 20.94 42.01
N LEU A 7 21.82 22.01 42.79
CA LEU A 7 20.99 22.40 43.91
C LEU A 7 19.71 23.07 43.42
N LEU A 8 18.63 22.82 44.16
CA LEU A 8 17.64 23.78 44.65
C LEU A 8 17.08 24.82 43.66
N ASN A 9 15.77 24.73 43.40
CA ASN A 9 14.88 25.72 44.02
C ASN A 9 13.46 25.17 44.31
N PRO A 10 12.86 25.56 45.44
CA PRO A 10 11.56 25.11 45.90
C PRO A 10 10.47 26.14 45.60
N SER A 11 9.40 25.77 44.89
CA SER A 11 8.20 26.62 44.80
C SER A 11 6.99 25.86 44.27
N CYS A 12 6.33 25.08 45.12
CA CYS A 12 4.87 24.97 45.03
C CYS A 12 4.26 24.49 46.35
N ASN A 13 4.25 25.39 47.34
CA ASN A 13 3.36 25.29 48.49
C ASN A 13 1.92 25.55 48.02
N SER A 14 1.25 24.50 47.53
CA SER A 14 -0.22 24.32 47.56
C SER A 14 -0.66 23.14 46.67
N CYS A 15 -0.01 21.98 46.79
CA CYS A 15 -0.61 20.74 46.30
C CYS A 15 -1.69 20.29 47.29
N THR A 16 -2.83 21.00 47.30
CA THR A 16 -4.06 20.49 47.89
C THR A 16 -4.41 19.21 47.12
N PHE A 17 -4.23 18.07 47.78
CA PHE A 17 -4.58 16.77 47.24
C PHE A 17 -6.11 16.72 47.10
N ARG A 18 -6.62 17.21 45.96
CA ARG A 18 -8.03 17.09 45.61
C ARG A 18 -8.38 15.60 45.60
N ARG A 19 -9.28 15.20 46.49
CA ARG A 19 -9.93 13.88 46.45
C ARG A 19 -10.77 13.83 45.18
N GLY A 20 -10.15 13.44 44.07
CA GLY A 20 -10.86 13.11 42.84
C GLY A 20 -11.62 11.80 43.04
N ILE A 21 -12.93 11.91 43.22
CA ILE A 21 -13.87 10.84 42.95
C ILE A 21 -14.02 10.82 41.43
N GLN A 22 -13.36 9.86 40.76
CA GLN A 22 -13.61 9.55 39.36
C GLN A 22 -14.18 8.14 39.30
N VAL A 23 -15.45 8.07 38.93
CA VAL A 23 -16.15 6.85 38.54
C VAL A 23 -15.93 6.68 37.05
N GLY A 24 -15.34 5.56 36.64
CA GLY A 24 -15.15 5.19 35.23
C GLY A 24 -13.68 4.99 34.86
N TYR A 25 -13.29 3.71 34.76
CA TYR A 25 -11.98 3.17 34.33
C TYR A 25 -10.81 3.39 35.32
N PHE A 26 -10.72 2.49 36.31
CA PHE A 26 -9.63 2.45 37.29
C PHE A 26 -8.32 1.99 36.63
N LYS A 27 -7.37 2.90 36.49
CA LYS A 27 -5.96 2.51 36.64
C LYS A 27 -5.77 2.19 38.13
N ASP A 28 -5.46 0.94 38.46
CA ASP A 28 -5.28 0.54 39.85
C ASP A 28 -4.25 1.42 40.54
N ARG A 29 -4.70 2.22 41.53
CA ARG A 29 -3.79 3.00 42.35
C ARG A 29 -3.08 2.05 43.31
N PRO A 30 -1.76 2.20 43.51
CA PRO A 30 -1.04 1.36 44.45
C PRO A 30 -1.65 1.49 45.85
N ARG A 31 -2.14 0.38 46.41
CA ARG A 31 -2.74 0.32 47.75
C ARG A 31 -1.66 0.55 48.82
N SER A 32 -2.05 1.04 50.00
CA SER A 32 -1.12 1.20 51.13
C SER A 32 -0.52 -0.17 51.55
N TYR A 33 0.71 -0.16 52.07
CA TYR A 33 1.42 -1.39 52.43
C TYR A 33 0.63 -2.28 53.41
N ARG A 34 0.06 -1.68 54.47
CA ARG A 34 -0.77 -2.42 55.45
C ARG A 34 -2.00 -3.07 54.82
N ARG A 35 -2.64 -2.40 53.86
CA ARG A 35 -3.82 -2.93 53.16
C ARG A 35 -3.45 -4.11 52.24
N ARG A 36 -2.29 -4.05 51.58
CA ARG A 36 -1.78 -5.17 50.77
C ARG A 36 -1.51 -6.42 51.62
N LEU A 37 -0.89 -6.25 52.78
CA LEU A 37 -0.65 -7.35 53.72
C LEU A 37 -1.96 -7.97 54.22
N TYR A 38 -2.94 -7.12 54.56
CA TYR A 38 -4.25 -7.57 55.00
C TYR A 38 -5.00 -8.35 53.92
N GLU A 39 -5.00 -7.85 52.68
CA GLU A 39 -5.66 -8.52 51.55
C GLU A 39 -4.95 -9.82 51.17
N ALA A 40 -3.62 -9.87 51.25
CA ALA A 40 -2.86 -11.11 51.06
C ALA A 40 -3.17 -12.16 52.14
N ALA A 41 -3.38 -11.73 53.39
CA ALA A 41 -3.77 -12.62 54.49
C ALA A 41 -5.22 -13.10 54.38
N LEU A 42 -6.09 -12.32 53.74
CA LEU A 42 -7.48 -12.69 53.44
C LEU A 42 -7.64 -13.49 52.13
N ALA A 43 -6.56 -13.70 51.38
CA ALA A 43 -6.63 -14.45 50.13
C ALA A 43 -7.12 -15.89 50.42
N PRO A 44 -8.11 -16.39 49.68
CA PRO A 44 -8.63 -17.73 49.90
C PRO A 44 -7.52 -18.77 49.63
N ILE A 45 -7.33 -19.70 50.57
CA ILE A 45 -6.41 -20.82 50.39
C ILE A 45 -7.10 -21.83 49.47
N LEU A 46 -6.69 -21.85 48.20
CA LEU A 46 -7.18 -22.82 47.22
C LEU A 46 -6.50 -24.19 47.45
N PRO A 47 -7.26 -25.30 47.39
CA PRO A 47 -6.67 -26.63 47.32
C PRO A 47 -5.71 -26.73 46.12
N LYS A 48 -4.54 -27.36 46.30
CA LYS A 48 -3.49 -27.45 45.26
C LYS A 48 -3.97 -28.00 43.90
N GLN A 49 -5.04 -28.80 43.91
CA GLN A 49 -5.68 -29.34 42.70
C GLN A 49 -6.43 -28.26 41.91
N LEU A 50 -7.16 -27.38 42.62
CA LEU A 50 -7.89 -26.25 42.05
C LEU A 50 -6.95 -25.10 41.68
N GLU A 51 -5.83 -24.93 42.38
CA GLU A 51 -4.85 -23.88 42.08
C GLU A 51 -4.22 -24.04 40.67
N LYS A 52 -4.00 -25.28 40.22
CA LYS A 52 -3.53 -25.56 38.85
C LYS A 52 -4.57 -25.15 37.80
N GLN A 53 -5.80 -25.59 37.98
CA GLN A 53 -6.92 -25.25 37.08
C GLN A 53 -7.19 -23.75 37.06
N TRP A 54 -7.11 -23.07 38.21
CA TRP A 54 -7.39 -21.64 38.31
C TRP A 54 -6.29 -20.79 37.67
N LYS A 55 -5.01 -21.18 37.80
CA LYS A 55 -3.89 -20.54 37.08
C LYS A 55 -4.01 -20.73 35.57
N GLU A 56 -4.33 -21.95 35.13
CA GLU A 56 -4.58 -22.24 33.72
C GLU A 56 -5.72 -21.39 33.14
N THR A 57 -6.79 -21.16 33.91
CA THR A 57 -8.00 -20.46 33.44
C THR A 57 -7.93 -18.93 33.57
N ASN A 58 -7.24 -18.40 34.59
CA ASN A 58 -7.25 -16.96 34.91
C ASN A 58 -5.90 -16.26 34.72
N ASP A 59 -4.88 -16.92 34.17
CA ASP A 59 -3.66 -16.22 33.79
C ASP A 59 -3.98 -15.21 32.66
N PRO A 60 -3.81 -13.90 32.89
CA PRO A 60 -4.06 -12.88 31.86
C PRO A 60 -3.06 -12.93 30.70
N PHE A 61 -2.04 -13.80 30.81
CA PHE A 61 -1.08 -14.13 29.76
C PHE A 61 -1.42 -15.43 29.02
N ASN A 62 -2.48 -16.14 29.42
CA ASN A 62 -2.91 -17.41 28.84
C ASN A 62 -4.15 -17.27 27.94
N ILE A 63 -4.20 -16.18 27.17
CA ILE A 63 -5.28 -15.85 26.23
C ILE A 63 -5.36 -16.87 25.07
N HIS A 64 -4.34 -17.72 24.90
CA HIS A 64 -4.25 -18.73 23.83
C HIS A 64 -4.82 -20.12 24.20
N SER A 65 -5.47 -20.29 25.36
CA SER A 65 -5.86 -21.64 25.83
C SER A 65 -7.35 -21.97 25.73
N THR A 66 -8.22 -21.00 25.43
CA THR A 66 -9.68 -21.19 25.37
C THR A 66 -10.28 -21.14 23.97
N LEU A 67 -9.50 -20.79 22.96
CA LEU A 67 -9.85 -21.13 21.58
C LEU A 67 -9.34 -22.57 21.34
N PRO A 68 -10.09 -23.42 20.63
CA PRO A 68 -9.53 -24.63 20.06
C PRO A 68 -8.56 -24.19 18.95
N ASP A 69 -7.43 -23.61 19.34
CA ASP A 69 -6.24 -23.52 18.52
C ASP A 69 -5.73 -24.96 18.43
N GLU A 70 -6.33 -25.69 17.48
CA GLU A 70 -5.57 -26.69 16.76
C GLU A 70 -4.23 -26.01 16.45
N LYS A 71 -3.17 -26.56 17.04
CA LYS A 71 -1.79 -26.23 16.70
C LYS A 71 -1.57 -26.69 15.26
N ILE A 72 -2.17 -25.96 14.35
CA ILE A 72 -1.91 -26.01 12.94
C ILE A 72 -0.51 -25.42 12.82
N GLY A 73 0.47 -26.27 12.50
CA GLY A 73 1.80 -25.82 12.16
C GLY A 73 1.69 -24.70 11.13
N GLY A 74 2.57 -23.69 11.21
CA GLY A 74 2.41 -22.36 10.61
C GLY A 74 1.99 -22.26 9.13
N ASP A 75 1.97 -23.36 8.39
CA ASP A 75 1.64 -23.44 6.97
C ASP A 75 0.21 -23.89 6.63
N GLU A 76 -0.57 -24.48 7.54
CA GLU A 76 -1.95 -24.86 7.15
C GLU A 76 -2.90 -23.65 7.28
N PHE A 77 -3.84 -23.57 6.33
CA PHE A 77 -4.82 -22.49 6.26
C PHE A 77 -6.08 -22.90 6.99
N THR A 78 -6.61 -21.99 7.81
CA THR A 78 -7.90 -22.19 8.46
C THR A 78 -9.01 -22.18 7.42
N LYS A 79 -10.13 -22.89 7.67
CA LYS A 79 -11.31 -22.88 6.78
C LYS A 79 -11.78 -21.45 6.45
N PHE A 80 -11.71 -20.54 7.42
CA PHE A 80 -12.05 -19.12 7.24
C PHE A 80 -11.08 -18.40 6.29
N GLU A 81 -9.78 -18.64 6.41
CA GLU A 81 -8.77 -18.05 5.52
C GLU A 81 -8.97 -18.54 4.08
N MET A 82 -9.26 -19.83 3.89
CA MET A 82 -9.55 -20.38 2.57
C MET A 82 -10.82 -19.76 1.95
N ALA A 83 -11.88 -19.56 2.74
CA ALA A 83 -13.08 -18.87 2.28
C ALA A 83 -12.80 -17.41 1.88
N LEU A 84 -11.90 -16.72 2.60
CA LEU A 84 -11.49 -15.37 2.26
C LEU A 84 -10.67 -15.32 0.97
N VAL A 85 -9.77 -16.28 0.76
CA VAL A 85 -9.02 -16.44 -0.51
C VAL A 85 -9.97 -16.62 -1.69
N GLU A 86 -10.99 -17.48 -1.55
CA GLU A 86 -12.01 -17.70 -2.60
C GLU A 86 -12.78 -16.42 -2.88
N ARG A 87 -13.25 -15.73 -1.85
CA ARG A 87 -13.95 -14.44 -1.99
C ARG A 87 -13.11 -13.39 -2.70
N LEU A 88 -11.81 -13.27 -2.39
CA LEU A 88 -10.92 -12.32 -3.05
C LEU A 88 -10.73 -12.67 -4.53
N ARG A 89 -10.59 -13.97 -4.86
CA ARG A 89 -10.48 -14.41 -6.25
C ARG A 89 -11.75 -14.11 -7.04
N GLU A 90 -12.92 -14.38 -6.47
CA GLU A 90 -14.20 -14.03 -7.08
C GLU A 90 -14.35 -12.53 -7.27
N TRP A 91 -14.02 -11.75 -6.25
CA TRP A 91 -14.07 -10.29 -6.33
C TRP A 91 -13.19 -9.74 -7.46
N MET A 92 -11.93 -10.19 -7.57
CA MET A 92 -11.05 -9.79 -8.66
C MET A 92 -11.58 -10.23 -10.05
N ALA A 93 -12.19 -11.42 -10.13
CA ALA A 93 -12.76 -11.93 -11.37
C ALA A 93 -14.02 -11.16 -11.82
N VAL A 94 -14.87 -10.75 -10.87
CA VAL A 94 -16.10 -9.99 -11.12
C VAL A 94 -15.77 -8.55 -11.51
N GLU A 95 -14.90 -7.89 -10.75
CA GLU A 95 -14.57 -6.48 -10.97
C GLU A 95 -13.65 -6.25 -12.17
N LYS A 96 -12.93 -7.29 -12.62
CA LYS A 96 -12.03 -7.27 -13.78
C LYS A 96 -11.00 -6.13 -13.73
N PHE A 97 -10.28 -6.05 -12.61
CA PHE A 97 -9.19 -5.10 -12.46
C PHE A 97 -8.09 -5.35 -13.50
N ARG A 98 -7.60 -4.26 -14.11
CA ARG A 98 -6.52 -4.31 -15.10
C ARG A 98 -5.20 -3.81 -14.55
N VAL A 99 -5.23 -3.00 -13.50
CA VAL A 99 -4.04 -2.51 -12.82
C VAL A 99 -4.08 -2.91 -11.37
N MET A 100 -2.93 -3.35 -10.88
CA MET A 100 -2.68 -3.62 -9.48
C MET A 100 -1.35 -2.98 -9.11
N ALA A 101 -1.35 -2.06 -8.14
CA ALA A 101 -0.12 -1.58 -7.51
C ALA A 101 0.14 -2.40 -6.25
N ILE A 102 1.38 -2.82 -6.07
CA ILE A 102 1.86 -3.47 -4.86
C ILE A 102 2.61 -2.41 -4.08
N CYS A 103 2.09 -2.10 -2.90
CA CYS A 103 2.58 -1.01 -2.09
C CYS A 103 3.07 -1.53 -0.74
N GLN A 104 4.12 -0.90 -0.23
CA GLN A 104 4.51 -0.98 1.17
C GLN A 104 3.63 -0.03 1.98
N LEU A 105 3.03 -0.55 3.05
CA LEU A 105 2.23 0.20 4.00
C LEU A 105 3.00 0.36 5.31
N ASN A 106 3.19 1.59 5.74
CA ASN A 106 3.71 1.92 7.06
C ASN A 106 2.58 2.02 8.09
N ALA A 107 2.92 1.93 9.38
CA ALA A 107 1.94 2.03 10.46
C ALA A 107 1.25 3.41 10.47
N VAL A 108 -0.09 3.40 10.39
CA VAL A 108 -0.94 4.58 10.26
C VAL A 108 -2.14 4.45 11.18
N LYS A 109 -2.70 5.56 11.64
CA LYS A 109 -3.92 5.54 12.45
C LYS A 109 -5.11 5.08 11.60
N GLU A 110 -5.99 4.29 12.18
CA GLU A 110 -7.15 3.74 11.46
C GLU A 110 -8.04 4.83 10.85
N GLU A 111 -8.26 5.96 11.55
CA GLU A 111 -9.05 7.08 11.03
C GLU A 111 -8.46 7.66 9.74
N THR A 112 -7.14 7.87 9.73
CA THR A 112 -6.44 8.38 8.55
C THR A 112 -6.44 7.38 7.40
N LEU A 113 -6.30 6.09 7.71
CA LEU A 113 -6.40 5.02 6.72
C LEU A 113 -7.80 4.98 6.12
N TRP A 114 -8.85 5.07 6.94
CA TRP A 114 -10.24 5.04 6.49
C TRP A 114 -10.57 6.21 5.55
N LEU A 115 -10.13 7.42 5.90
CA LEU A 115 -10.26 8.60 5.04
C LEU A 115 -9.53 8.40 3.70
N ALA A 116 -8.31 7.85 3.73
CA ALA A 116 -7.55 7.57 2.52
C ALA A 116 -8.23 6.50 1.64
N LYS A 117 -8.74 5.40 2.24
CA LYS A 117 -9.50 4.37 1.51
C LYS A 117 -10.71 4.97 0.77
N ASN A 118 -11.42 5.89 1.40
CA ASN A 118 -12.53 6.60 0.75
C ASN A 118 -12.03 7.50 -0.39
N HIS A 119 -10.90 8.18 -0.21
CA HIS A 119 -10.30 8.99 -1.28
C HIS A 119 -9.87 8.15 -2.48
N PHE A 120 -9.23 6.99 -2.26
CA PHE A 120 -8.91 6.04 -3.33
C PHE A 120 -10.17 5.60 -4.09
N ARG A 121 -11.24 5.25 -3.37
CA ARG A 121 -12.52 4.82 -3.97
C ARG A 121 -13.17 5.89 -4.83
N LEU A 122 -13.13 7.15 -4.41
CA LEU A 122 -13.64 8.26 -5.21
C LEU A 122 -12.89 8.42 -6.54
N ASN A 123 -11.60 8.05 -6.55
CA ASN A 123 -10.76 8.04 -7.75
C ASN A 123 -10.85 6.71 -8.54
N GLY A 124 -11.77 5.81 -8.20
CA GLY A 124 -11.94 4.52 -8.86
C GLY A 124 -10.85 3.49 -8.55
N VAL A 125 -10.11 3.68 -7.46
CA VAL A 125 -9.07 2.77 -6.98
C VAL A 125 -9.56 2.05 -5.72
N GLU A 126 -9.55 0.72 -5.73
CA GLU A 126 -9.90 -0.09 -4.56
C GLU A 126 -8.65 -0.44 -3.75
N PHE A 127 -8.74 -0.29 -2.43
CA PHE A 127 -7.65 -0.56 -1.49
C PHE A 127 -7.88 -1.91 -0.79
N CYS A 128 -6.86 -2.76 -0.77
CA CYS A 128 -6.90 -4.08 -0.15
C CYS A 128 -5.67 -4.29 0.76
N ASP A 129 -5.91 -4.46 2.06
CA ASP A 129 -4.93 -4.67 3.13
C ASP A 129 -5.13 -6.03 3.81
N GLU A 130 -5.12 -7.09 3.00
CA GLU A 130 -5.19 -8.45 3.50
C GLU A 130 -3.77 -8.97 3.85
N PRO A 131 -3.64 -9.90 4.81
CA PRO A 131 -2.33 -10.39 5.23
C PRO A 131 -1.62 -11.12 4.09
N SER A 132 -0.29 -10.99 4.05
CA SER A 132 0.56 -11.51 2.98
C SER A 132 0.40 -13.02 2.76
N LYS A 133 0.21 -13.81 3.84
CA LYS A 133 -0.10 -15.25 3.76
C LYS A 133 -1.33 -15.53 2.88
N ILE A 134 -2.40 -14.76 3.05
CA ILE A 134 -3.63 -14.89 2.26
C ILE A 134 -3.40 -14.42 0.83
N LEU A 135 -2.75 -13.26 0.64
CA LEU A 135 -2.47 -12.72 -0.70
C LEU A 135 -1.60 -13.66 -1.54
N CYS A 136 -0.55 -14.24 -0.95
CA CYS A 136 0.28 -15.27 -1.59
C CYS A 136 -0.58 -16.45 -2.06
N LYS A 137 -1.52 -16.91 -1.23
CA LYS A 137 -2.43 -18.00 -1.59
C LYS A 137 -3.38 -17.61 -2.71
N VAL A 138 -3.88 -16.38 -2.72
CA VAL A 138 -4.71 -15.83 -3.80
C VAL A 138 -3.99 -15.93 -5.14
N PHE A 139 -2.70 -15.57 -5.20
CA PHE A 139 -1.91 -15.51 -6.44
C PHE A 139 -1.22 -16.81 -6.86
N GLU A 140 -1.13 -17.83 -6.01
CA GLU A 140 -0.40 -19.09 -6.26
C GLU A 140 -0.70 -19.76 -7.62
N ARG A 141 -1.95 -19.70 -8.07
CA ARG A 141 -2.41 -20.28 -9.36
C ARG A 141 -2.62 -19.25 -10.47
N SER A 142 -2.17 -18.02 -10.26
CA SER A 142 -2.32 -16.91 -11.18
C SER A 142 -0.99 -16.61 -11.90
N ARG A 143 -1.06 -15.88 -13.02
CA ARG A 143 0.15 -15.35 -13.68
C ARG A 143 0.93 -14.36 -12.81
N LEU A 144 0.28 -13.86 -11.76
CA LEU A 144 0.82 -12.90 -10.79
C LEU A 144 1.54 -13.60 -9.63
N ASN A 145 1.73 -14.93 -9.66
CA ASN A 145 2.48 -15.64 -8.62
C ASN A 145 3.93 -15.14 -8.46
N LEU A 146 4.48 -14.50 -9.49
CA LEU A 146 5.80 -13.85 -9.45
C LEU A 146 5.89 -12.70 -8.44
N ILE A 147 4.75 -12.22 -7.93
CA ILE A 147 4.67 -11.14 -6.94
C ILE A 147 4.82 -11.66 -5.51
N ALA A 148 4.67 -12.97 -5.28
CA ALA A 148 4.79 -13.55 -3.93
C ALA A 148 6.05 -13.09 -3.15
N PRO A 149 7.25 -12.96 -3.76
CA PRO A 149 8.44 -12.46 -3.07
C PRO A 149 8.36 -10.97 -2.65
N LEU A 150 7.48 -10.18 -3.27
CA LEU A 150 7.28 -8.77 -2.95
C LEU A 150 6.29 -8.58 -1.80
N LEU A 151 5.52 -9.62 -1.46
CA LEU A 151 4.55 -9.61 -0.36
C LEU A 151 5.26 -9.87 0.96
N VAL A 152 5.83 -8.82 1.54
CA VAL A 152 6.42 -8.85 2.89
C VAL A 152 5.30 -8.88 3.92
N ASP A 153 5.44 -9.72 4.95
CA ASP A 153 4.44 -9.87 6.01
C ASP A 153 4.09 -8.54 6.68
N GLU A 154 2.79 -8.32 6.91
CA GLU A 154 2.16 -7.21 7.67
C GLU A 154 2.38 -5.78 7.16
N CYS A 155 3.23 -5.58 6.15
CA CYS A 155 3.56 -4.26 5.62
C CYS A 155 3.23 -4.10 4.14
N THR A 156 2.42 -4.98 3.56
CA THR A 156 2.02 -4.88 2.14
C THR A 156 0.54 -4.63 1.99
N CYS A 157 0.20 -3.78 1.02
CA CYS A 157 -1.16 -3.55 0.58
C CYS A 157 -1.21 -3.51 -0.95
N LEU A 158 -2.40 -3.76 -1.48
CA LEU A 158 -2.66 -3.76 -2.91
C LEU A 158 -3.65 -2.64 -3.25
N LEU A 159 -3.35 -1.91 -4.33
CA LEU A 159 -4.27 -0.96 -4.94
C LEU A 159 -4.74 -1.52 -6.27
N PHE A 160 -6.05 -1.59 -6.49
CA PHE A 160 -6.62 -2.11 -7.73
C PHE A 160 -7.31 -1.01 -8.54
N GLY A 161 -7.11 -1.04 -9.85
CA GLY A 161 -7.68 -0.09 -10.79
C GLY A 161 -8.25 -0.79 -12.02
N LYS A 162 -9.35 -0.27 -12.56
CA LYS A 162 -10.01 -0.82 -13.76
C LYS A 162 -9.41 -0.24 -15.03
N GLU A 163 -9.29 1.08 -15.11
CA GLU A 163 -8.78 1.78 -16.28
C GLU A 163 -7.28 2.07 -16.12
N PRO A 164 -6.39 1.52 -16.96
CA PRO A 164 -4.98 1.54 -16.67
C PRO A 164 -4.38 2.94 -16.65
N GLU A 165 -4.72 3.78 -17.63
CA GLU A 165 -4.14 5.12 -17.79
C GLU A 165 -4.49 6.03 -16.60
N GLN A 166 -5.77 6.12 -16.28
CA GLN A 166 -6.26 6.95 -15.17
C GLN A 166 -5.84 6.38 -13.82
N SER A 167 -5.96 5.06 -13.64
CA SER A 167 -5.64 4.43 -12.35
C SER A 167 -4.16 4.55 -12.01
N ILE A 168 -3.25 4.38 -12.99
CA ILE A 168 -1.81 4.53 -12.77
C ILE A 168 -1.49 5.96 -12.33
N HIS A 169 -1.98 6.96 -13.05
CA HIS A 169 -1.77 8.36 -12.70
C HIS A 169 -2.32 8.67 -11.29
N HIS A 170 -3.54 8.23 -10.99
CA HIS A 170 -4.14 8.42 -9.67
C HIS A 170 -3.37 7.68 -8.57
N MET A 171 -2.98 6.43 -8.76
CA MET A 171 -2.19 5.66 -7.79
C MET A 171 -0.84 6.31 -7.50
N VAL A 172 -0.11 6.77 -8.51
CA VAL A 172 1.17 7.47 -8.32
C VAL A 172 0.95 8.78 -7.56
N SER A 173 0.06 9.65 -8.05
CA SER A 173 -0.19 10.96 -7.43
C SER A 173 -0.71 10.86 -5.99
N THR A 174 -1.54 9.85 -5.68
CA THR A 174 -2.05 9.61 -4.32
C THR A 174 -1.00 8.99 -3.41
N CYS A 175 -0.15 8.09 -3.91
CA CYS A 175 0.97 7.57 -3.12
C CYS A 175 1.99 8.67 -2.80
N ASP A 176 2.25 9.58 -3.73
CA ASP A 176 3.14 10.73 -3.48
C ASP A 176 2.55 11.69 -2.43
N ALA A 177 1.22 11.81 -2.36
CA ALA A 177 0.55 12.63 -1.35
C ALA A 177 0.62 12.01 0.06
N TYR A 178 0.71 10.68 0.17
CA TYR A 178 0.70 9.95 1.43
C TYR A 178 2.06 9.31 1.73
N ALA A 179 2.86 9.94 2.61
CA ALA A 179 4.19 9.45 2.97
C ALA A 179 4.26 8.04 3.60
N TRP A 180 3.10 7.48 3.99
CA TRP A 180 2.99 6.18 4.64
C TRP A 180 2.65 5.02 3.69
N ILE A 181 2.38 5.30 2.41
CA ILE A 181 2.19 4.29 1.38
C ILE A 181 3.20 4.51 0.27
N ARG A 182 3.94 3.46 -0.10
CA ARG A 182 4.97 3.55 -1.12
C ARG A 182 4.82 2.43 -2.14
N PRO A 183 4.66 2.71 -3.44
CA PRO A 183 4.61 1.66 -4.45
C PRO A 183 5.99 0.97 -4.56
N ILE A 184 5.97 -0.35 -4.66
CA ILE A 184 7.13 -1.21 -4.90
C ILE A 184 7.16 -1.66 -6.35
N ALA A 185 6.00 -2.06 -6.87
CA ALA A 185 5.83 -2.55 -8.23
C ALA A 185 4.40 -2.34 -8.69
N PHE A 186 4.20 -2.31 -10.00
CA PHE A 186 2.87 -2.31 -10.60
C PHE A 186 2.71 -3.55 -11.48
N ALA A 187 1.51 -4.10 -11.53
CA ALA A 187 1.11 -5.10 -12.49
C ALA A 187 0.02 -4.50 -13.37
N VAL A 188 0.28 -4.43 -14.68
CA VAL A 188 -0.67 -3.98 -15.69
C VAL A 188 -1.02 -5.17 -16.58
N ASP A 189 -2.28 -5.58 -16.53
CA ASP A 189 -2.85 -6.79 -17.11
C ASP A 189 -2.10 -8.07 -16.68
N SER A 190 -1.02 -8.42 -17.38
CA SER A 190 -0.20 -9.61 -17.10
C SER A 190 1.29 -9.33 -16.97
N ARG A 191 1.68 -8.04 -17.02
CA ARG A 191 3.08 -7.61 -16.97
C ARG A 191 3.34 -6.89 -15.68
N ILE A 192 4.47 -7.19 -15.06
CA ILE A 192 4.97 -6.48 -13.88
C ILE A 192 5.94 -5.41 -14.37
N LEU A 193 5.74 -4.19 -13.90
CA LEU A 193 6.51 -3.00 -14.22
C LEU A 193 7.14 -2.45 -12.94
N SER A 194 8.34 -1.91 -13.07
CA SER A 194 9.00 -1.17 -11.99
C SER A 194 8.37 0.21 -11.82
N VAL A 195 8.53 0.79 -10.63
CA VAL A 195 8.02 2.13 -10.32
C VAL A 195 8.60 3.18 -11.26
N ASP A 196 9.89 3.07 -11.62
CA ASP A 196 10.56 4.02 -12.51
C ASP A 196 9.89 4.07 -13.88
N VAL A 197 9.65 2.90 -14.49
CA VAL A 197 8.95 2.79 -15.78
C VAL A 197 7.53 3.34 -15.69
N VAL A 198 6.85 3.10 -14.57
CA VAL A 198 5.50 3.61 -14.34
C VAL A 198 5.49 5.11 -14.13
N SER A 199 6.53 5.69 -13.52
CA SER A 199 6.66 7.14 -13.36
C SER A 199 6.88 7.85 -14.70
N GLU A 200 7.53 7.19 -15.67
CA GLU A 200 7.64 7.67 -17.06
C GLU A 200 6.33 7.51 -17.82
N LEU A 201 5.55 6.47 -17.52
CA LEU A 201 4.24 6.20 -18.12
C LEU A 201 3.10 7.04 -17.51
N ALA A 202 3.19 7.44 -16.24
CA ALA A 202 2.17 8.23 -15.57
C ALA A 202 1.85 9.58 -16.26
N PRO A 203 2.83 10.36 -16.77
CA PRO A 203 2.56 11.55 -17.56
C PRO A 203 2.24 11.24 -19.02
N SER A 204 2.47 9.99 -19.48
CA SER A 204 2.20 9.65 -20.87
C SER A 204 0.69 9.73 -21.14
N ASP A 205 0.34 10.46 -22.20
CA ASP A 205 -1.05 10.69 -22.57
C ASP A 205 -1.77 9.38 -22.90
N SER A 206 -3.10 9.43 -22.85
CA SER A 206 -3.98 8.30 -23.21
C SER A 206 -3.51 7.55 -24.45
N LEU A 207 -3.73 6.24 -24.51
CA LEU A 207 -3.36 5.39 -25.64
C LEU A 207 -3.97 5.88 -26.97
N GLN A 208 -5.08 6.63 -26.91
CA GLN A 208 -5.64 7.32 -28.06
C GLN A 208 -4.72 8.39 -28.63
N ARG A 209 -4.02 9.13 -27.78
CA ARG A 209 -3.03 10.13 -28.18
C ARG A 209 -1.79 9.48 -28.77
N LEU A 210 -1.30 8.38 -28.20
CA LEU A 210 -0.20 7.60 -28.80
C LEU A 210 -0.59 7.04 -30.18
N ARG A 211 -1.83 6.55 -30.33
CA ARG A 211 -2.36 6.13 -31.64
C ARG A 211 -2.38 7.30 -32.62
N LEU A 212 -2.87 8.46 -32.18
CA LEU A 212 -2.94 9.66 -33.00
C LEU A 212 -1.54 10.17 -33.37
N GLU A 213 -0.58 10.11 -32.46
CA GLU A 213 0.82 10.45 -32.71
C GLU A 213 1.46 9.49 -33.72
N MET A 214 1.22 8.17 -33.59
CA MET A 214 1.67 7.21 -34.59
C MET A 214 1.06 7.50 -35.97
N VAL A 215 -0.24 7.79 -36.04
CA VAL A 215 -0.90 8.18 -37.29
C VAL A 215 -0.25 9.44 -37.86
N GLN A 216 -0.05 10.49 -37.05
CA GLN A 216 0.61 11.71 -37.47
C GLN A 216 2.06 11.48 -37.93
N MET A 217 2.80 10.60 -37.26
CA MET A 217 4.16 10.24 -37.66
C MET A 217 4.15 9.51 -39.00
N THR A 218 3.25 8.55 -39.20
CA THR A 218 3.11 7.88 -40.51
C THR A 218 2.68 8.86 -41.62
N GLU A 219 1.78 9.79 -41.33
CA GLU A 219 1.39 10.84 -42.28
C GLU A 219 2.55 11.77 -42.62
N ARG A 220 3.35 12.17 -41.63
CA ARG A 220 4.55 13.00 -41.84
C ARG A 220 5.57 12.27 -42.72
N THR A 221 5.84 11.00 -42.44
CA THR A 221 6.76 10.19 -43.26
C THR A 221 6.22 10.02 -44.69
N LEU A 222 4.92 9.79 -44.85
CA LEU A 222 4.29 9.71 -46.17
C LEU A 222 4.32 11.04 -46.93
N ARG A 223 4.21 12.18 -46.26
CA ARG A 223 4.28 13.52 -46.88
C ARG A 223 5.70 13.97 -47.20
N GLN A 224 6.71 13.45 -46.51
CA GLN A 224 8.12 13.70 -46.83
C GLN A 224 8.52 13.12 -48.19
N LEU A 225 7.91 12.01 -48.61
CA LEU A 225 8.21 11.38 -49.89
C LEU A 225 7.82 12.27 -51.10
N PRO A 226 6.57 12.76 -51.22
CA PRO A 226 6.19 13.74 -52.24
C PRO A 226 7.05 14.98 -52.20
N SER A 227 7.36 15.54 -51.02
CA SER A 227 8.15 16.78 -50.95
C SER A 227 9.56 16.59 -51.53
N THR A 228 10.19 15.42 -51.34
CA THR A 228 11.49 15.15 -51.99
C THR A 228 11.40 15.01 -53.51
N VAL A 229 10.27 14.52 -54.03
CA VAL A 229 10.02 14.43 -55.47
C VAL A 229 9.69 15.81 -56.04
N ASP A 230 8.88 16.60 -55.34
CA ASP A 230 8.53 17.97 -55.71
C ASP A 230 9.79 18.86 -55.74
N ASP A 231 10.71 18.71 -54.78
CA ASP A 231 12.00 19.43 -54.79
C ASP A 231 12.83 19.09 -56.03
N LEU A 232 12.86 17.82 -56.46
CA LEU A 232 13.53 17.39 -57.69
C LEU A 232 12.84 17.94 -58.94
N VAL A 233 11.50 17.93 -58.96
CA VAL A 233 10.68 18.47 -60.04
C VAL A 233 10.82 19.99 -60.13
N GLU A 234 11.04 20.71 -59.04
CA GLU A 234 11.35 22.14 -59.07
C GLU A 234 12.79 22.45 -59.50
N GLN A 235 13.76 21.57 -59.21
CA GLN A 235 15.16 21.78 -59.58
C GLN A 235 15.44 21.53 -61.08
N ILE A 236 14.73 20.60 -61.72
CA ILE A 236 14.95 20.26 -63.14
C ILE A 236 14.66 21.45 -64.09
N PRO A 237 13.52 22.16 -64.00
CA PRO A 237 13.25 23.35 -64.81
C PRO A 237 14.27 24.46 -64.55
N ARG A 238 14.65 24.68 -63.28
CA ARG A 238 15.62 25.73 -62.91
C ARG A 238 17.00 25.47 -63.51
N THR A 239 17.45 24.22 -63.54
CA THR A 239 18.73 23.85 -64.15
C THR A 239 18.68 23.90 -65.68
N LEU A 240 17.57 23.45 -66.29
CA LEU A 240 17.34 23.59 -67.73
C LEU A 240 17.29 25.05 -68.19
N ASP A 241 16.58 25.92 -67.47
CA ASP A 241 16.52 27.35 -67.75
C ASP A 241 17.87 28.03 -67.58
N ALA A 242 18.68 27.62 -66.60
CA ALA A 242 20.04 28.12 -66.42
C ALA A 242 20.95 27.71 -67.59
N HIS A 243 20.85 26.48 -68.07
CA HIS A 243 21.60 26.01 -69.24
C HIS A 243 21.15 26.67 -70.54
N LEU A 244 19.84 26.85 -70.75
CA LEU A 244 19.32 27.56 -71.93
C LEU A 244 19.79 29.01 -71.96
N LYS A 245 19.78 29.72 -70.81
CA LYS A 245 20.31 31.08 -70.70
C LYS A 245 21.82 31.15 -70.98
N ALA A 246 22.59 30.16 -70.54
CA ALA A 246 24.02 30.09 -70.81
C ALA A 246 24.34 29.87 -72.31
N ILE A 247 23.49 29.13 -73.03
CA ILE A 247 23.64 28.88 -74.47
C ILE A 247 23.19 30.09 -75.29
N SER A 248 22.13 30.81 -74.87
CA SER A 248 21.64 32.02 -75.55
C SER A 248 22.48 33.29 -75.31
N GLY A 249 23.44 33.23 -74.38
CA GLY A 249 24.33 34.33 -74.02
C GLY A 249 25.70 34.32 -74.72
N GLN A 250 25.93 33.38 -75.63
CA GLN A 250 27.03 33.37 -76.61
C GLN A 250 26.50 33.81 -77.97
#